data_AF-A0A5S3YLU1-F1
#
_entry.id   AF-A0A5S3YLU1-F1
#
_cell.length_a   1.000
_cell.length_b   1.000
_cell.length_c   1.000
_cell.angle_alpha   90.00
_cell.angle_beta   90.00
_cell.angle_gamma   90.00
#
_symmetry.space_group_name_H-M   'P 1'
#
loop_
_entity.id
_entity.type
_entity.pdbx_description
1 polymer ?
#
loop_
_entity_poly.entity_id
_entity_poly.type
_entity_poly.pdbx_seq_one_letter_code
_entity_poly.pdbx_strand_id
1 'polypeptide(L)'
;QIGGGSNVNVNSPYAILQTVAIMTIFSIFLVVNFVGSAAIRDDQSKFSELILSKPLHLAQYRLGRFFGAYLVTLLVFSMCLVGIWVGSGIGGLVGWLDTELIGPNKLSYYLTPLFVIAAPSLFFMASLFALVAQKFRTMIAMY
;
A
#
# COMPACT_ATOMS: atom_id res chain seq x y z
N GLN A 1 -21.65 -8.51 -5.11
CA GLN A 1 -21.44 -7.90 -6.44
C GLN A 1 -20.18 -7.06 -6.38
N ILE A 2 -19.19 -7.34 -7.23
CA ILE A 2 -17.99 -6.50 -7.40
C ILE A 2 -18.23 -5.68 -8.67
N GLY A 3 -18.12 -4.36 -8.61
CA GLY A 3 -18.18 -3.49 -9.81
C GLY A 3 -19.49 -2.70 -10.06
N GLY A 4 -20.42 -2.67 -9.10
CA GLY A 4 -21.63 -1.84 -9.18
C GLY A 4 -22.88 -2.58 -9.71
N GLY A 5 -24.06 -2.12 -9.27
CA GLY A 5 -25.37 -2.68 -9.63
C GLY A 5 -25.74 -2.46 -11.11
N SER A 6 -26.77 -3.16 -11.59
CA SER A 6 -27.24 -3.21 -13.00
C SER A 6 -27.61 -1.85 -13.65
N ASN A 7 -27.41 -0.74 -12.95
CA ASN A 7 -27.76 0.61 -13.38
C ASN A 7 -26.69 1.67 -13.00
N VAL A 8 -25.46 1.23 -12.71
CA VAL A 8 -24.37 2.12 -12.26
C VAL A 8 -23.16 1.92 -13.14
N ASN A 9 -22.53 3.01 -13.59
CA ASN A 9 -21.35 2.98 -14.44
C ASN A 9 -20.25 2.12 -13.81
N VAL A 10 -19.55 1.34 -14.64
CA VAL A 10 -18.48 0.43 -14.22
C VAL A 10 -17.31 1.20 -13.59
N ASN A 11 -17.10 2.45 -14.03
CA ASN A 11 -16.13 3.37 -13.46
C ASN A 11 -16.70 4.28 -12.34
N SER A 12 -17.78 3.86 -11.68
CA SER A 12 -18.36 4.64 -10.58
C SER A 12 -17.41 4.73 -9.39
N PRO A 13 -17.45 5.83 -8.61
CA PRO A 13 -16.60 5.98 -7.42
C PRO A 13 -16.76 4.82 -6.43
N TYR A 14 -17.96 4.24 -6.33
CA TYR A 14 -18.23 3.09 -5.47
C TYR A 14 -17.55 1.81 -5.97
N ALA A 15 -17.60 1.53 -7.29
CA ALA A 15 -16.94 0.38 -7.89
C ALA A 15 -15.41 0.46 -7.77
N ILE A 16 -14.84 1.65 -7.96
CA ILE A 16 -13.40 1.91 -7.76
C ILE A 16 -13.05 1.70 -6.28
N LEU A 17 -13.80 2.30 -5.36
CA LEU A 17 -13.57 2.16 -3.92
C LEU A 17 -13.58 0.69 -3.48
N GLN A 18 -14.53 -0.09 -3.98
CA GLN A 18 -14.60 -1.53 -3.67
C GLN A 18 -13.37 -2.28 -4.22
N THR A 19 -12.97 -2.00 -5.46
CA THR A 19 -11.76 -2.58 -6.06
C THR A 19 -10.53 -2.24 -5.23
N VAL A 20 -10.37 -0.99 -4.82
CA VAL A 20 -9.25 -0.52 -3.98
C VAL A 20 -9.26 -1.19 -2.61
N ALA A 21 -10.44 -1.34 -1.99
CA ALA A 21 -10.57 -2.03 -0.71
C ALA A 21 -10.12 -3.50 -0.80
N ILE A 22 -10.50 -4.20 -1.88
CA ILE A 22 -10.05 -5.58 -2.13
C ILE A 22 -8.54 -5.61 -2.38
N MET A 23 -8.01 -4.71 -3.20
CA MET A 23 -6.56 -4.61 -3.45
C MET A 23 -5.76 -4.30 -2.16
N THR A 24 -6.36 -3.56 -1.23
CA THR A 24 -5.74 -3.27 0.07
C THR A 24 -5.47 -4.56 0.87
N ILE A 25 -6.33 -5.58 0.74
CA ILE A 25 -6.11 -6.89 1.40
C ILE A 25 -4.86 -7.57 0.82
N PHE A 26 -4.71 -7.59 -0.51
CA PHE A 26 -3.52 -8.14 -1.17
C PHE A 26 -2.25 -7.33 -0.85
N SER A 27 -2.40 -6.08 -0.43
CA SER A 27 -1.27 -5.23 -0.07
C SER A 27 -0.55 -5.71 1.19
N ILE A 28 -1.12 -6.64 1.95
CA ILE A 28 -0.44 -7.26 3.09
C ILE A 28 0.89 -7.91 2.67
N PHE A 29 0.96 -8.48 1.47
CA PHE A 29 2.20 -9.04 0.93
C PHE A 29 3.27 -7.97 0.69
N LEU A 30 2.85 -6.78 0.23
CA LEU A 30 3.76 -5.63 0.08
C LEU A 30 4.26 -5.18 1.45
N VAL A 31 3.37 -5.06 2.44
CA VAL A 31 3.73 -4.67 3.80
C VAL A 31 4.74 -5.64 4.39
N VAL A 32 4.50 -6.95 4.34
CA VAL A 32 5.43 -7.97 4.85
C VAL A 32 6.77 -7.89 4.13
N ASN A 33 6.77 -7.77 2.80
CA ASN A 33 8.00 -7.73 2.02
C ASN A 33 8.86 -6.50 2.37
N PHE A 34 8.28 -5.30 2.33
CA PHE A 34 9.03 -4.06 2.53
C PHE A 34 9.30 -3.77 4.01
N VAL A 35 8.29 -3.84 4.87
CA VAL A 35 8.43 -3.55 6.30
C VAL A 35 9.21 -4.66 7.00
N GLY A 36 8.98 -5.92 6.65
CA GLY A 36 9.73 -7.04 7.21
C GLY A 36 11.21 -7.01 6.81
N SER A 37 11.50 -6.81 5.52
CA SER A 37 12.89 -6.66 5.07
C SER A 37 13.57 -5.46 5.71
N ALA A 38 12.89 -4.32 5.83
CA ALA A 38 13.44 -3.15 6.51
C ALA A 38 13.72 -3.43 7.99
N ALA A 39 12.83 -4.12 8.73
CA ALA A 39 13.05 -4.40 10.14
C ALA A 39 14.26 -5.31 10.39
N ILE A 40 14.42 -6.36 9.58
CA ILE A 40 15.39 -7.45 9.82
C ILE A 40 16.80 -7.14 9.26
N ARG A 41 16.90 -6.22 8.28
CA ARG A 41 18.18 -5.89 7.61
C ARG A 41 19.33 -5.52 8.57
N ASP A 42 19.01 -4.97 9.74
CA ASP A 42 20.02 -4.54 10.72
C ASP A 42 20.54 -5.67 11.60
N ASP A 43 19.68 -6.61 12.01
CA ASP A 43 20.12 -7.78 12.78
C ASP A 43 21.07 -8.64 11.94
N GLN A 44 20.85 -8.69 10.62
CA GLN A 44 21.75 -9.38 9.69
C GLN A 44 23.07 -8.64 9.47
N SER A 45 23.08 -7.31 9.52
CA SER A 45 24.28 -6.52 9.18
C SER A 45 25.16 -6.18 10.39
N LYS A 46 24.78 -6.59 11.62
CA LYS A 46 25.50 -6.28 12.88
C LYS A 46 25.82 -4.79 13.08
N PHE A 47 25.11 -3.89 12.41
CA PHE A 47 25.34 -2.44 12.48
C PHE A 47 24.84 -1.81 13.78
N SER A 48 24.13 -2.57 14.60
CA SER A 48 23.59 -2.17 15.90
C SER A 48 24.68 -1.64 16.84
N GLU A 49 25.88 -2.22 16.84
CA GLU A 49 26.99 -1.78 17.72
C GLU A 49 27.62 -0.44 17.28
N LEU A 50 27.67 -0.17 15.97
CA LEU A 50 28.19 1.09 15.39
C LEU A 50 27.21 2.27 15.57
N ILE A 51 25.91 1.99 15.58
CA ILE A 51 24.87 3.02 15.75
C ILE A 51 24.76 3.42 17.22
N LEU A 52 24.93 2.48 18.16
CA LEU A 52 24.93 2.76 19.60
C LEU A 52 26.15 3.56 20.08
N SER A 53 27.23 3.61 19.31
CA SER A 53 28.43 4.41 19.65
C SER A 53 28.26 5.90 19.32
N LYS A 54 27.21 6.29 18.58
CA LYS A 54 26.83 7.68 18.34
C LYS A 54 25.66 8.09 19.25
N PRO A 55 25.56 9.36 19.68
CA PRO A 55 24.43 9.86 20.46
C PRO A 55 23.19 10.05 19.56
N LEU A 56 22.70 8.97 18.97
CA LEU A 56 21.50 8.95 18.15
C LEU A 56 20.28 8.56 19.00
N HIS A 57 19.19 9.32 18.85
CA HIS A 57 17.95 9.02 19.54
C HIS A 57 17.30 7.77 18.92
N LEU A 58 17.30 6.66 19.67
CA LEU A 58 16.79 5.35 19.23
C LEU A 58 15.37 5.40 18.65
N ALA A 59 14.50 6.26 19.18
CA ALA A 59 13.14 6.41 18.66
C ALA A 59 13.12 7.04 17.25
N GLN A 60 13.98 8.03 16.98
CA GLN A 60 14.05 8.67 15.67
C GLN A 60 14.58 7.70 14.61
N TYR A 61 15.54 6.86 14.99
CA TYR A 61 16.07 5.81 14.13
C TYR A 61 14.98 4.79 13.73
N ARG A 62 14.24 4.25 14.71
CA ARG A 62 13.19 3.27 14.46
C ARG A 62 12.03 3.86 13.66
N LEU A 63 11.59 5.08 14.00
CA LEU A 63 10.52 5.77 13.29
C LEU A 63 10.93 6.11 11.85
N GLY A 64 12.16 6.56 11.62
CA GLY A 64 12.65 6.85 10.27
C GLY A 64 12.61 5.63 9.35
N ARG A 65 13.03 4.45 9.85
CA ARG A 65 12.96 3.20 9.08
C ARG A 65 11.53 2.75 8.83
N PHE A 66 10.67 2.86 9.85
CA PHE A 66 9.26 2.56 9.73
C PHE A 66 8.57 3.44 8.67
N PHE A 67 8.72 4.77 8.77
CA PHE A 67 8.15 5.71 7.81
C PHE A 67 8.73 5.51 6.40
N GLY A 68 10.03 5.22 6.27
CA GLY A 68 10.63 4.89 4.99
C GLY A 68 9.99 3.66 4.34
N ALA A 69 9.88 2.55 5.08
CA ALA A 69 9.25 1.33 4.57
C ALA A 69 7.76 1.52 4.26
N TYR A 70 7.04 2.26 5.10
CA TYR A 70 5.63 2.62 4.88
C TYR A 70 5.46 3.46 3.61
N LEU A 71 6.27 4.51 3.42
CA LEU A 71 6.22 5.36 2.23
C LEU A 71 6.54 4.59 0.95
N VAL A 72 7.53 3.69 0.98
CA VAL A 72 7.82 2.80 -0.16
C VAL A 72 6.63 1.90 -0.47
N THR A 73 6.02 1.30 0.55
CA THR A 73 4.83 0.45 0.38
C THR A 73 3.66 1.23 -0.22
N LEU A 74 3.40 2.44 0.29
CA LEU A 74 2.35 3.34 -0.19
C LEU A 74 2.62 3.80 -1.63
N LEU A 75 3.88 4.07 -1.99
CA LEU A 75 4.28 4.43 -3.34
C LEU A 75 4.03 3.26 -4.30
N VAL A 76 4.46 2.05 -3.96
CA VAL A 76 4.21 0.85 -4.80
C VAL A 76 2.71 0.60 -4.98
N PHE A 77 1.92 0.74 -3.91
CA PHE A 77 0.47 0.63 -4.02
C PHE A 77 -0.15 1.73 -4.90
N SER A 78 0.35 2.97 -4.80
CA SER A 78 -0.11 4.08 -5.66
C SER A 78 0.18 3.82 -7.14
N MET A 79 1.29 3.14 -7.48
CA MET A 79 1.59 2.75 -8.87
C MET A 79 0.58 1.75 -9.42
N CYS A 80 0.08 0.83 -8.58
CA CYS A 80 -1.01 -0.08 -8.96
C CYS A 80 -2.29 0.69 -9.32
N LEU A 81 -2.66 1.68 -8.51
CA LEU A 81 -3.81 2.57 -8.76
C LEU A 81 -3.67 3.38 -10.05
N VAL A 82 -2.49 3.93 -10.30
CA VAL A 82 -2.20 4.65 -11.56
C VAL A 82 -2.34 3.69 -12.75
N GLY A 83 -1.90 2.44 -12.61
CA GLY A 83 -2.11 1.40 -13.62
C GLY A 83 -3.58 1.15 -13.94
N ILE A 84 -4.46 1.09 -12.92
CA ILE A 84 -5.91 0.95 -13.11
C ILE A 84 -6.50 2.18 -13.83
N TRP A 85 -6.07 3.38 -13.45
CA TRP A 85 -6.54 4.62 -14.09
C TRP A 85 -6.13 4.70 -15.58
N VAL A 86 -4.86 4.41 -15.88
CA VAL A 86 -4.35 4.37 -17.26
C VAL A 86 -5.02 3.25 -18.05
N GLY A 87 -5.16 2.06 -17.45
CA GLY A 87 -5.82 0.91 -18.07
C GLY A 87 -7.28 1.19 -18.43
N SER A 88 -8.02 1.89 -17.55
CA SER A 88 -9.39 2.34 -17.85
C SER A 88 -9.43 3.35 -19.01
N GLY A 89 -8.46 4.27 -19.09
CA GLY A 89 -8.35 5.23 -20.18
C GLY A 89 -8.04 4.57 -21.53
N ILE A 90 -7.05 3.66 -21.58
CA ILE A 90 -6.68 2.94 -22.79
C ILE A 90 -7.79 1.97 -23.21
N GLY A 91 -8.40 1.24 -22.26
CA GLY A 91 -9.49 0.31 -22.53
C GLY A 91 -10.72 0.97 -23.15
N GLY A 92 -11.02 2.22 -22.75
CA GLY A 92 -12.07 3.02 -23.37
C GLY A 92 -11.73 3.48 -24.79
N LEU A 93 -10.46 3.78 -25.09
CA LEU A 93 -10.01 4.19 -26.43
C LEU A 93 -9.97 3.02 -27.43
N VAL A 94 -9.62 1.82 -26.95
CA VAL A 94 -9.49 0.61 -27.77
C VAL A 94 -10.84 -0.10 -27.96
N GLY A 95 -11.90 0.37 -27.29
CA GLY A 95 -13.26 -0.20 -27.41
C GLY A 95 -13.44 -1.53 -26.67
N TRP A 96 -12.58 -1.86 -25.72
CA TRP A 96 -12.73 -3.07 -24.88
C TRP A 96 -13.80 -2.89 -23.81
N LEU A 97 -14.17 -1.65 -23.50
CA LEU A 97 -15.30 -1.30 -22.64
C LEU A 97 -16.35 -0.57 -23.48
N ASP A 98 -17.61 -1.00 -23.35
CA ASP A 98 -18.75 -0.28 -23.93
C ASP A 98 -18.83 1.14 -23.36
N THR A 99 -18.69 2.12 -24.23
CA THR A 99 -18.63 3.55 -23.90
C THR A 99 -19.88 4.04 -23.13
N GLU A 100 -21.03 3.39 -23.32
CA GLU A 100 -22.28 3.68 -22.57
C GLU A 100 -22.18 3.33 -21.08
N LEU A 101 -21.30 2.40 -20.69
CA LEU A 101 -21.10 1.97 -19.31
C LEU A 101 -19.97 2.75 -18.60
N ILE A 102 -19.21 3.59 -19.32
CA ILE A 102 -18.05 4.33 -18.80
C ILE A 102 -18.45 5.77 -18.48
N GLY A 103 -18.38 6.14 -17.20
CA GLY A 103 -18.52 7.54 -16.77
C GLY A 103 -17.22 8.33 -16.89
N PRO A 104 -17.22 9.64 -16.56
CA PRO A 104 -16.02 10.48 -16.61
C PRO A 104 -14.88 9.90 -15.77
N ASN A 105 -13.74 9.56 -16.40
CA ASN A 105 -12.58 9.00 -15.71
C ASN A 105 -11.78 10.08 -14.98
N LYS A 106 -12.22 10.45 -13.77
CA LYS A 106 -11.57 11.48 -12.95
C LYS A 106 -10.54 10.86 -12.02
N LEU A 107 -9.34 11.44 -12.00
CA LEU A 107 -8.26 11.03 -11.09
C LEU A 107 -8.67 11.12 -9.60
N SER A 108 -9.58 12.04 -9.26
CA SER A 108 -10.11 12.19 -7.90
C SER A 108 -10.78 10.92 -7.36
N TYR A 109 -11.36 10.09 -8.23
CA TYR A 109 -12.00 8.84 -7.83
C TYR A 109 -10.99 7.77 -7.37
N TYR A 110 -9.71 7.91 -7.73
CA TYR A 110 -8.63 7.02 -7.31
C TYR A 110 -7.85 7.57 -6.12
N LEU A 111 -7.65 8.90 -6.09
CA LEU A 111 -6.96 9.58 -4.99
C LEU A 111 -7.76 9.50 -3.67
N THR A 112 -9.09 9.63 -3.73
CA THR A 112 -9.93 9.58 -2.53
C THR A 112 -9.81 8.24 -1.77
N PRO A 113 -10.03 7.06 -2.38
CA PRO A 113 -9.87 5.80 -1.69
C PRO A 113 -8.41 5.47 -1.34
N LEU A 114 -7.43 6.00 -2.08
CA LEU A 114 -6.01 5.88 -1.71
C LEU A 114 -5.75 6.50 -0.32
N PHE A 115 -6.18 7.74 -0.09
CA PHE A 115 -5.90 8.42 1.17
C PHE A 115 -6.87 8.05 2.30
N VAL A 116 -8.13 7.75 1.99
CA VAL A 116 -9.16 7.48 3.00
C VAL A 116 -9.15 6.02 3.46
N ILE A 117 -8.83 5.07 2.57
CA ILE A 117 -8.86 3.63 2.88
C ILE A 117 -7.46 3.05 2.88
N ALA A 118 -6.76 3.10 1.74
CA ALA A 118 -5.51 2.38 1.60
C ALA A 118 -4.42 2.90 2.54
N ALA A 119 -4.22 4.21 2.61
CA ALA A 119 -3.19 4.83 3.46
C ALA A 119 -3.33 4.48 4.95
N PRO A 120 -4.50 4.63 5.62
CA PRO A 120 -4.64 4.25 7.01
C PRO A 120 -4.60 2.74 7.23
N SER A 121 -5.18 1.93 6.34
CA SER A 121 -5.11 0.47 6.44
C SER A 121 -3.67 -0.05 6.33
N LEU A 122 -2.90 0.46 5.37
CA LEU A 122 -1.48 0.14 5.19
C LEU A 122 -0.66 0.60 6.40
N PHE A 123 -0.97 1.77 6.97
CA PHE A 123 -0.27 2.30 8.13
C PHE A 123 -0.48 1.40 9.34
N PHE A 124 -1.73 1.00 9.59
CA PHE A 124 -2.08 0.09 10.67
C PHE A 124 -1.36 -1.26 10.52
N MET A 125 -1.41 -1.87 9.32
CA MET A 125 -0.75 -3.14 9.07
C MET A 125 0.77 -3.03 9.20
N ALA A 126 1.38 -2.00 8.61
CA ALA A 126 2.81 -1.75 8.76
C ALA A 126 3.20 -1.59 10.23
N SER A 127 2.41 -0.86 11.02
CA SER A 127 2.68 -0.66 12.45
C SER A 127 2.59 -1.98 13.22
N LEU A 128 1.61 -2.82 12.92
CA LEU A 128 1.45 -4.13 13.55
C LEU A 128 2.67 -5.02 13.25
N PHE A 129 3.07 -5.13 12.00
CA PHE A 129 4.24 -5.93 11.59
C PHE A 129 5.55 -5.36 12.14
N ALA A 130 5.71 -4.03 12.20
CA ALA A 130 6.88 -3.41 12.81
C ALA A 130 6.97 -3.71 14.33
N LEU A 131 5.84 -3.75 15.04
CA LEU A 131 5.79 -4.13 16.45
C LEU A 131 6.16 -5.60 16.65
N VAL A 132 5.62 -6.50 15.82
CA VAL A 132 5.95 -7.93 15.83
C VAL A 132 7.45 -8.14 15.58
N ALA A 133 7.99 -7.50 14.53
CA ALA A 133 9.41 -7.58 14.22
C ALA A 133 10.30 -7.12 15.38
N GLN A 134 9.96 -5.99 16.04
CA GLN A 134 10.72 -5.48 17.19
C GLN A 134 10.65 -6.42 18.40
N LYS A 135 9.51 -7.08 18.62
CA LYS A 135 9.31 -7.97 19.77
C LYS A 135 10.01 -9.31 19.58
N PHE A 136 9.90 -9.91 18.40
CA PHE A 136 10.37 -11.27 18.16
C PHE A 136 11.76 -11.35 17.52
N ARG A 137 12.26 -10.27 16.90
CA ARG A 137 13.60 -10.17 16.27
C ARG A 137 13.97 -11.37 15.39
N THR A 138 12.99 -11.99 14.74
CA THR A 138 13.18 -13.22 13.96
C THR A 138 12.37 -13.17 12.66
N MET A 139 12.99 -13.61 11.56
CA MET A 139 12.34 -13.74 10.24
C MET A 139 11.10 -14.63 10.31
N ILE A 140 11.15 -15.70 11.11
CA ILE A 140 10.08 -16.69 11.24
C ILE A 140 8.81 -16.07 11.82
N ALA A 141 8.92 -15.07 12.69
CA ALA A 141 7.75 -14.41 13.28
C ALA A 141 7.01 -13.48 12.32
N MET A 142 7.60 -13.20 11.15
CA MET A 142 7.06 -12.30 10.13
C MET A 142 6.46 -13.06 8.93
N TYR A 143 6.72 -14.36 8.83
CA TYR A 143 6.12 -15.29 7.87
C TYR A 143 4.85 -15.90 8.44
#